data_AF-A0A8K0DBD0-F1
#
_entry.id   AF-A0A8K0DBD0-F1
#
_cell.length_a   1.000
_cell.length_b   1.000
_cell.length_c   1.000
_cell.angle_alpha   90.00
_cell.angle_beta   90.00
_cell.angle_gamma   90.00
#
_symmetry.space_group_name_H-M   'P 1'
#
loop_
_entity.id
_entity.type
_entity.pdbx_description
1 polymer ?
#
loop_
_entity_poly.entity_id
_entity_poly.type
_entity_poly.pdbx_seq_one_letter_code
_entity_poly.pdbx_strand_id
1 'polypeptide(L)'
;MVGVFKNTSLYERLQNNMLQLSDYEPLPNREKLMPYVIVADDAFSLGRHNEVISWSTSKRIFNYRTSRARRIVEYVFGIMSAIFRVLRKPMLLEPEKAQKVVLAGIYLHNFLRNSNTLKNVYTPRGIFDSEDSGQVSAGSWRNDRYI
;
A
#
# COMPACT_ATOMS: atom_id res chain seq x y z
N MET A 1 -24.58 5.89 -3.06
CA MET A 1 -23.71 4.82 -3.64
C MET A 1 -23.14 4.03 -2.47
N VAL A 2 -23.53 2.77 -2.28
CA VAL A 2 -22.93 1.91 -1.24
C VAL A 2 -21.56 1.50 -1.78
N GLY A 3 -20.49 2.07 -1.21
CA GLY A 3 -19.13 1.82 -1.71
C GLY A 3 -18.73 0.36 -1.57
N VAL A 4 -17.97 -0.14 -2.55
CA VAL A 4 -17.50 -1.55 -2.65
C VAL A 4 -16.94 -2.06 -1.32
N PHE A 5 -16.25 -1.21 -0.57
CA PHE A 5 -15.71 -1.52 0.75
C PHE A 5 -16.74 -2.05 1.75
N LYS A 6 -17.94 -1.46 1.83
CA LYS A 6 -18.98 -1.87 2.78
C LYS A 6 -19.51 -3.28 2.53
N ASN A 7 -19.33 -3.79 1.31
CA ASN A 7 -19.72 -5.13 0.91
C ASN A 7 -18.55 -6.14 0.96
N THR A 8 -17.47 -5.80 1.67
CA THR A 8 -16.32 -6.71 1.85
C THR A 8 -16.35 -7.39 3.20
N SER A 9 -15.84 -8.62 3.26
CA SER A 9 -15.58 -9.31 4.53
C SER A 9 -14.60 -8.55 5.42
N LEU A 10 -13.72 -7.74 4.83
CA LEU A 10 -12.84 -6.84 5.58
C LEU A 10 -13.63 -5.81 6.38
N TYR A 11 -14.63 -5.16 5.78
CA TYR A 11 -15.48 -4.20 6.48
C TYR A 11 -16.29 -4.87 7.59
N GLU A 12 -16.91 -6.02 7.33
CA GLU A 12 -17.64 -6.79 8.33
C GLU A 12 -16.74 -7.16 9.52
N ARG A 13 -15.53 -7.67 9.26
CA ARG A 13 -14.58 -8.01 10.32
C ARG A 13 -14.07 -6.79 11.06
N LEU A 14 -13.91 -5.65 10.39
CA LEU A 14 -13.52 -4.40 11.02
C LEU A 14 -14.62 -3.90 11.99
N GLN A 15 -15.89 -3.91 11.56
CA GLN A 15 -17.01 -3.44 12.40
C GLN A 15 -17.25 -4.34 13.62
N ASN A 16 -17.02 -5.65 13.47
CA ASN A 16 -17.22 -6.62 14.54
C ASN A 16 -15.95 -6.89 15.38
N ASN A 17 -14.89 -6.06 15.27
CA ASN A 17 -13.60 -6.25 15.95
C ASN A 17 -12.95 -7.64 15.73
N MET A 18 -13.22 -8.29 14.60
CA MET A 18 -12.72 -9.63 14.26
C MET A 18 -11.38 -9.62 13.50
N LEU A 19 -10.74 -8.45 13.36
CA LEU A 19 -9.43 -8.32 12.74
C LEU A 19 -8.27 -8.61 13.71
N GLN A 20 -8.55 -8.75 15.02
CA GLN A 20 -7.54 -9.00 16.05
C GLN A 20 -6.36 -8.01 15.94
N LEU A 21 -6.68 -6.74 15.69
CA LEU A 21 -5.68 -5.69 15.77
C LEU A 21 -5.17 -5.65 17.21
N SER A 22 -3.84 -5.55 17.37
CA SER A 22 -3.25 -5.41 18.69
C SER A 22 -3.80 -4.17 19.39
N ASP A 23 -3.80 -4.22 20.71
CA ASP A 23 -4.11 -3.06 21.54
C ASP A 23 -3.14 -1.90 21.26
N TYR A 24 -3.48 -0.71 21.72
CA TYR A 24 -2.68 0.48 21.42
C TYR A 24 -1.27 0.33 21.97
N GLU A 25 -0.27 0.57 21.11
CA GLU A 25 1.14 0.44 21.48
C GLU A 25 1.85 1.78 21.36
N PRO A 26 2.83 2.07 22.25
CA PRO A 26 3.68 3.23 22.09
C PRO A 26 4.59 3.07 20.87
N LEU A 27 4.79 4.15 20.10
CA LEU A 27 5.81 4.16 19.05
C LEU A 27 7.22 4.14 19.69
N PRO A 28 8.26 3.66 18.98
CA PRO A 28 9.63 3.72 19.47
C PRO A 28 10.01 5.13 19.95
N ASN A 29 10.56 5.22 21.16
CA ASN A 29 10.93 6.48 21.83
C ASN A 29 9.74 7.43 22.13
N ARG A 30 8.52 6.90 22.31
CA ARG A 30 7.35 7.68 22.74
C ARG A 30 6.60 6.97 23.86
N GLU A 31 6.03 7.74 24.77
CA GLU A 31 5.20 7.20 25.87
C GLU A 31 3.72 7.10 25.48
N LYS A 32 3.29 7.94 24.52
CA LYS A 32 1.88 8.01 24.11
C LYS A 32 1.47 6.76 23.32
N LEU A 33 0.49 6.03 23.85
CA LEU A 33 -0.16 4.92 23.17
C LEU A 33 -0.79 5.37 21.86
N MET A 34 -0.50 4.67 20.77
CA MET A 34 -1.03 4.97 19.44
C MET A 34 -1.89 3.82 18.93
N PRO A 35 -3.07 4.13 18.34
CA PRO A 35 -3.91 3.12 17.73
C PRO A 35 -3.29 2.61 16.42
N TYR A 36 -3.58 1.36 16.08
CA TYR A 36 -3.43 0.87 14.71
C TYR A 36 -4.49 1.51 13.83
N VAL A 37 -4.08 2.05 12.69
CA VAL A 37 -4.97 2.74 11.75
C VAL A 37 -4.86 2.12 10.37
N ILE A 38 -5.99 2.04 9.66
CA ILE A 38 -6.03 1.64 8.26
C ILE A 38 -6.01 2.91 7.42
N VAL A 39 -5.07 2.98 6.48
CA VAL A 39 -5.01 4.04 5.47
C VAL A 39 -5.72 3.53 4.22
N ALA A 40 -6.71 4.27 3.72
CA ALA A 40 -7.37 3.97 2.45
C ALA A 40 -7.49 5.21 1.57
N ASP A 41 -7.77 4.97 0.30
CA ASP A 41 -8.08 6.01 -0.68
C ASP A 41 -9.46 6.62 -0.42
N ASP A 42 -9.64 7.89 -0.80
CA ASP A 42 -10.89 8.64 -0.61
C ASP A 42 -12.08 8.00 -1.36
N ALA A 43 -11.80 7.24 -2.42
CA ALA A 43 -12.78 6.42 -3.14
C ALA A 43 -13.46 5.35 -2.25
N PHE A 44 -12.85 4.97 -1.13
CA PHE A 44 -13.43 4.10 -0.11
C PHE A 44 -13.96 4.97 1.01
N SER A 45 -15.28 5.20 1.06
CA SER A 45 -15.91 5.99 2.13
C SER A 45 -15.76 5.28 3.49
N LEU A 46 -14.67 5.57 4.20
CA LEU A 46 -14.32 5.00 5.51
C LEU A 46 -15.16 5.56 6.68
N GLY A 47 -16.21 6.35 6.41
CA GLY A 47 -16.96 7.06 7.45
C GLY A 47 -16.38 8.43 7.77
N ARG A 48 -16.84 9.07 8.86
CA ARG A 48 -16.64 10.49 9.22
C ARG A 48 -15.17 10.90 9.52
N HIS A 49 -14.23 10.82 8.58
CA HIS A 49 -12.92 11.48 8.71
C HIS A 49 -12.33 11.95 7.37
N ASN A 50 -13.15 12.21 6.36
CA ASN A 50 -12.69 12.81 5.11
C ASN A 50 -12.90 14.32 5.17
N GLU A 51 -11.89 15.06 5.64
CA GLU A 51 -11.87 16.53 5.55
C GLU A 51 -10.69 17.03 4.72
N VAL A 52 -11.01 17.46 3.51
CA VAL A 52 -10.11 18.13 2.55
C VAL A 52 -10.05 19.64 2.83
N ILE A 53 -8.82 20.19 2.80
CA ILE A 53 -8.36 21.60 2.80
C ILE A 53 -8.55 22.43 4.10
N SER A 54 -7.45 22.59 4.87
CA SER A 54 -7.24 23.68 5.85
C SER A 54 -5.73 23.83 6.19
N TRP A 55 -5.27 25.07 6.40
CA TRP A 55 -3.87 25.53 6.39
C TRP A 55 -3.06 25.33 7.70
N SER A 56 -3.39 24.37 8.56
CA SER A 56 -2.60 24.14 9.78
C SER A 56 -1.35 23.28 9.54
N THR A 57 -0.24 23.61 10.21
CA THR A 57 1.03 22.85 10.13
C THR A 57 0.84 21.36 10.41
N SER A 58 0.02 21.01 11.40
CA SER A 58 -0.29 19.63 11.75
C SER A 58 -1.05 18.89 10.65
N LYS A 59 -2.01 19.54 9.97
CA LYS A 59 -2.75 18.93 8.86
C LYS A 59 -1.87 18.76 7.62
N ARG A 60 -0.94 19.70 7.35
CA ARG A 60 0.08 19.54 6.31
C ARG A 60 1.00 18.35 6.57
N ILE A 61 1.46 18.16 7.82
CA ILE A 61 2.26 16.99 8.20
C ILE A 61 1.45 15.70 8.02
N PHE A 62 0.18 15.69 8.43
CA PHE A 62 -0.72 14.55 8.24
C PHE A 62 -0.92 14.20 6.76
N ASN A 63 -1.25 15.18 5.92
CA ASN A 63 -1.45 14.98 4.50
C ASN A 63 -0.17 14.49 3.82
N TYR A 64 0.99 15.06 4.16
CA TYR A 64 2.28 14.59 3.65
C TYR A 64 2.54 13.13 4.02
N ARG A 65 2.28 12.73 5.29
CA ARG A 65 2.43 11.33 5.73
C ARG A 65 1.46 10.39 5.02
N THR A 66 0.22 10.83 4.80
CA THR A 66 -0.79 10.04 4.07
C THR A 66 -0.40 9.85 2.62
N SER A 67 0.05 10.91 1.93
CA SER A 67 0.58 10.83 0.58
C SER A 67 1.81 9.91 0.50
N ARG A 68 2.71 9.95 1.49
CA ARG A 68 3.85 9.03 1.59
C ARG A 68 3.40 7.57 1.72
N ALA A 69 2.38 7.28 2.52
CA ALA A 69 1.83 5.93 2.64
C ALA A 69 1.23 5.44 1.31
N ARG A 70 0.46 6.30 0.62
CA ARG A 70 -0.12 5.98 -0.69
C ARG A 70 0.95 5.67 -1.75
N ARG A 71 2.03 6.45 -1.78
CA ARG A 71 3.17 6.22 -2.69
C ARG A 71 3.79 4.82 -2.52
N ILE A 72 3.88 4.29 -1.29
CA ILE A 72 4.41 2.94 -1.07
C ILE A 72 3.52 1.89 -1.76
N VAL A 73 2.20 2.03 -1.62
CA VAL A 73 1.24 1.12 -2.25
C VAL A 73 1.36 1.17 -3.78
N GLU A 74 1.45 2.37 -4.35
CA GLU A 74 1.68 2.56 -5.79
C GLU A 74 2.98 1.89 -6.27
N TYR A 75 4.07 1.99 -5.49
CA TYR A 75 5.35 1.36 -5.87
C TYR A 75 5.26 -0.16 -5.89
N VAL A 76 4.60 -0.75 -4.90
CA VAL A 76 4.42 -2.20 -4.84
C VAL A 76 3.64 -2.68 -6.06
N PHE A 77 2.51 -2.04 -6.38
CA PHE A 77 1.76 -2.35 -7.59
C PHE A 77 2.57 -2.12 -8.86
N GLY A 78 3.33 -1.03 -8.92
CA GLY A 78 4.19 -0.70 -10.05
C GLY A 78 5.24 -1.78 -10.33
N ILE A 79 5.97 -2.21 -9.30
CA ILE A 79 6.99 -3.26 -9.40
C ILE A 79 6.35 -4.61 -9.72
N MET A 80 5.26 -4.97 -9.04
CA MET A 80 4.55 -6.21 -9.30
C MET A 80 4.04 -6.25 -10.74
N SER A 81 3.44 -5.18 -11.25
CA SER A 81 3.03 -5.09 -12.64
C SER A 81 4.20 -5.05 -13.61
N ALA A 82 5.34 -4.46 -13.23
CA ALA A 82 6.52 -4.45 -14.09
C ALA A 82 7.11 -5.85 -14.29
N ILE A 83 7.19 -6.62 -13.20
CA ILE A 83 7.81 -7.94 -13.19
C ILE A 83 6.81 -9.02 -13.63
N PHE A 84 5.62 -9.03 -13.02
CA PHE A 84 4.54 -9.98 -13.34
C PHE A 84 3.66 -9.40 -14.44
N ARG A 85 4.13 -9.52 -15.69
CA ARG A 85 3.46 -8.96 -16.88
C ARG A 85 1.99 -9.33 -17.03
N VAL A 86 1.55 -10.44 -16.41
CA VAL A 86 0.13 -10.84 -16.33
C VAL A 86 -0.76 -9.76 -15.70
N LEU A 87 -0.22 -8.90 -14.83
CA LEU A 87 -0.94 -7.80 -14.18
C LEU A 87 -1.03 -6.53 -15.05
N ARG A 88 -0.29 -6.45 -16.17
CA ARG A 88 -0.28 -5.27 -17.06
C ARG A 88 -1.45 -5.23 -18.04
N LYS A 89 -2.06 -6.39 -18.30
CA LYS A 89 -3.13 -6.53 -19.29
C LYS A 89 -4.39 -7.07 -18.62
N PRO A 90 -5.58 -6.77 -19.17
CA PRO A 90 -6.80 -7.44 -18.74
C PRO A 90 -6.62 -8.95 -18.77
N MET A 91 -6.99 -9.61 -17.67
CA MET A 91 -6.96 -11.06 -17.59
C MET A 91 -8.23 -11.62 -18.22
N LEU A 92 -8.09 -12.44 -19.27
CA LEU A 92 -9.20 -13.21 -19.84
C LEU A 92 -9.47 -14.46 -18.98
N LEU A 93 -9.79 -14.23 -17.70
CA LEU A 93 -10.03 -15.25 -16.70
C LEU A 93 -11.29 -14.89 -15.91
N GLU A 94 -12.01 -15.91 -15.44
CA GLU A 94 -13.07 -15.72 -14.45
C GLU A 94 -12.54 -15.01 -13.20
N PRO A 95 -13.35 -14.16 -12.53
CA PRO A 95 -12.92 -13.38 -11.38
C PRO A 95 -12.20 -14.18 -10.29
N GLU A 96 -12.67 -15.40 -9.99
CA GLU A 96 -12.08 -16.28 -8.96
C GLU A 96 -10.68 -16.75 -9.36
N LYS A 97 -10.45 -16.98 -10.65
CA LYS A 97 -9.12 -17.36 -11.17
C LYS A 97 -8.20 -16.16 -11.22
N ALA A 98 -8.70 -15.00 -11.64
CA ALA A 98 -7.94 -13.75 -11.62
C ALA A 98 -7.49 -13.40 -10.19
N GLN A 99 -8.36 -13.56 -9.19
CA GLN A 99 -8.03 -13.37 -7.78
C GLN A 99 -6.87 -14.28 -7.34
N LYS A 100 -6.88 -15.56 -7.71
CA LYS A 100 -5.79 -16.51 -7.40
C LYS A 100 -4.46 -16.08 -8.03
N VAL A 101 -4.47 -15.60 -9.27
CA VAL A 101 -3.27 -15.10 -9.95
C VAL A 101 -2.71 -13.88 -9.20
N VAL A 102 -3.56 -12.93 -8.82
CA VAL A 102 -3.14 -11.75 -8.05
C VAL A 102 -2.55 -12.16 -6.69
N LEU A 103 -3.23 -13.04 -5.95
CA LEU A 103 -2.74 -13.55 -4.66
C LEU A 103 -1.40 -14.27 -4.80
N ALA A 104 -1.25 -15.15 -5.80
CA ALA A 104 0.01 -15.82 -6.08
C ALA A 104 1.14 -14.82 -6.37
N GLY A 105 0.86 -13.76 -7.12
CA GLY A 105 1.79 -12.65 -7.34
C GLY A 105 2.19 -11.95 -6.04
N ILE A 106 1.24 -11.68 -5.14
CA ILE A 106 1.51 -11.05 -3.84
C ILE A 106 2.38 -11.96 -2.98
N TYR A 107 2.05 -13.26 -2.88
CA TYR A 107 2.86 -14.22 -2.12
C TYR A 107 4.28 -14.31 -2.67
N LEU A 108 4.43 -14.38 -4.00
CA LEU A 108 5.74 -14.42 -4.63
C LEU A 108 6.54 -13.14 -4.41
N HIS A 109 5.90 -11.96 -4.52
CA HIS A 109 6.52 -10.68 -4.18
C HIS A 109 7.08 -10.69 -2.75
N ASN A 110 6.25 -11.07 -1.78
CA ASN A 110 6.63 -11.12 -0.37
C ASN A 110 7.77 -12.10 -0.12
N PHE A 111 7.71 -13.29 -0.74
CA PHE A 111 8.78 -14.29 -0.64
C PHE A 111 10.11 -13.76 -1.18
N LEU A 112 10.12 -13.18 -2.38
CA LEU A 112 11.33 -12.65 -3.01
C LEU A 112 11.93 -11.47 -2.23
N ARG A 113 11.07 -10.64 -1.63
CA ARG A 113 11.48 -9.50 -0.79
C ARG A 113 12.05 -9.91 0.55
N ASN A 114 11.54 -11.00 1.13
CA ASN A 114 12.01 -11.52 2.41
C ASN A 114 13.26 -12.40 2.28
N SER A 115 13.62 -12.80 1.06
CA SER A 115 14.80 -13.63 0.80
C SER A 115 16.10 -12.82 0.91
N ASN A 116 17.04 -13.29 1.72
CA ASN A 116 18.36 -12.66 1.87
C ASN A 116 19.19 -12.67 0.59
N THR A 117 19.00 -13.68 -0.26
CA THR A 117 19.74 -13.84 -1.52
C THR A 117 19.03 -13.16 -2.69
N LEU A 118 17.69 -13.22 -2.74
CA LEU A 118 16.94 -12.75 -3.91
C LEU A 118 16.51 -11.29 -3.82
N LYS A 119 16.43 -10.68 -2.62
CA LYS A 119 15.93 -9.31 -2.45
C LYS A 119 16.64 -8.28 -3.33
N ASN A 120 17.96 -8.41 -3.50
CA ASN A 120 18.77 -7.46 -4.27
C ASN A 120 18.66 -7.70 -5.78
N VAL A 121 18.26 -8.90 -6.20
CA VAL A 121 18.01 -9.24 -7.61
C VAL A 121 16.59 -8.82 -8.00
N TYR A 122 15.62 -9.16 -7.16
CA TYR A 122 14.20 -8.84 -7.37
C TYR A 122 13.94 -7.34 -7.26
N THR A 123 14.58 -6.68 -6.29
CA THR A 123 14.47 -5.25 -6.06
C THR A 123 15.84 -4.60 -5.84
N PRO A 124 16.60 -4.37 -6.93
CA PRO A 124 17.92 -3.75 -6.85
C PRO A 124 17.85 -2.32 -6.29
N ARG A 125 18.99 -1.81 -5.79
CA ARG A 125 19.09 -0.41 -5.36
C ARG A 125 18.69 0.52 -6.51
N GLY A 126 17.91 1.55 -6.18
CA GLY A 126 17.37 2.49 -7.17
C GLY A 126 16.07 2.03 -7.84
N ILE A 127 15.58 0.82 -7.56
CA ILE A 127 14.25 0.41 -8.09
C ILE A 127 13.11 1.19 -7.44
N PHE A 128 13.23 1.60 -6.18
CA PHE A 128 12.23 2.45 -5.50
C PHE A 128 12.63 3.91 -5.56
N ASP A 129 11.65 4.78 -5.34
CA ASP A 129 11.91 6.19 -5.12
C ASP A 129 12.72 6.36 -3.84
N SER A 130 13.76 7.17 -3.93
CA SER A 130 14.47 7.69 -2.77
C SER A 130 14.03 9.13 -2.51
N GLU A 131 14.05 9.52 -1.25
CA GLU A 131 13.83 10.91 -0.87
C GLU A 131 15.05 11.35 -0.07
N ASP A 132 15.76 12.36 -0.57
CA ASP A 132 16.87 13.00 0.11
C ASP A 132 16.53 14.47 0.31
N SER A 133 16.55 14.92 1.57
CA SER A 133 16.35 16.32 1.93
C SER A 133 15.08 16.97 1.34
N GLY A 134 14.01 16.18 1.15
CA GLY A 134 12.73 16.62 0.58
C GLY A 134 12.65 16.61 -0.96
N GLN A 135 13.74 16.27 -1.66
CA GLN A 135 13.72 15.97 -3.09
C GLN A 135 13.50 14.47 -3.32
N VAL A 136 12.57 14.16 -4.21
CA VAL A 136 12.26 12.78 -4.62
C VAL A 136 13.05 12.45 -5.87
N SER A 137 13.91 11.44 -5.79
CA SER A 137 14.48 10.78 -6.96
C SER A 137 13.57 9.63 -7.38
N ALA A 138 13.12 9.63 -8.64
CA ALA A 138 12.22 8.60 -9.16
C ALA A 138 12.95 7.25 -9.28
N GLY A 139 12.32 6.18 -8.78
CA GLY A 139 12.82 4.82 -8.92
C GLY A 139 12.76 4.32 -10.36
N SER A 140 13.68 3.42 -10.70
CA SER A 140 13.82 2.85 -12.05
C SER A 140 12.67 1.96 -12.47
N TRP A 141 11.76 1.57 -11.56
CA TRP A 141 10.57 0.78 -11.86
C TRP A 141 9.62 1.45 -12.89
N ARG A 142 9.70 2.79 -13.03
CA ARG A 142 8.95 3.57 -14.03
C ARG A 142 9.60 3.59 -15.40
N ASN A 143 10.89 3.25 -15.48
CA ASN A 143 11.58 3.18 -16.74
C ASN A 143 11.26 1.83 -17.37
N ASP A 144 10.79 1.87 -18.61
CA ASP A 144 10.54 0.72 -19.49
C ASP A 144 11.78 -0.18 -19.74
N ARG A 145 12.90 0.03 -19.03
CA ARG A 145 14.15 -0.71 -19.21
C ARG A 145 14.23 -2.05 -18.46
N TYR A 146 13.16 -2.49 -17.81
CA TYR A 146 12.97 -3.89 -17.38
C TYR A 146 11.96 -4.65 -18.27
N ILE A 147 11.61 -4.08 -19.44
CA ILE A 147 10.79 -4.70 -20.49
C ILE A 147 11.63 -5.59 -21.39
#